data_AF-A0A7R8QF50-F1
#
_entry.id   AF-A0A7R8QF50-F1
#
_cell.length_a   1.000
_cell.length_b   1.000
_cell.length_c   1.000
_cell.angle_alpha   90.00
_cell.angle_beta   90.00
_cell.angle_gamma   90.00
#
_symmetry.space_group_name_H-M   'P 1'
#
loop_
_entity.id
_entity.type
_entity.pdbx_description
1 polymer ?
#
loop_
_entity_poly.entity_id
_entity_poly.type
_entity_poly.pdbx_seq_one_letter_code
_entity_poly.pdbx_strand_id
1 'polypeptide(L)'
;MSWEPRSAKSRSGRRRPFPATGIPKWGGMLLTGGSTSVRHMYACLRTAGAAAREMLVAAAAKLWKEPAAGIRCREGRVEGRGHAVSFGEMARHARRERPPARPALKDPREFVYIGTPVPRLDIPEKVAGKAQFGIDVCLPGLAYAVFLRPPRFGARPKAVDTRAAKALPGVIAVPTLSQGVAVIAETIGAAFRGREALRVEWEGGEEKLSSASAEAALVDALQGEGIVAREEGRPRELWASGSRRLERTYRLPFLAHGTLEPMNATAWVKDGGCEIWTGTQFPTGAAQAAARICGLPESRVAVHTQYLGGGFGRRSALDFVVDAVEAAKAVGRPVKVLYSREEDFAAGFYRPANASRVQAVLDERGMPSAWIHRIAVPSVFAKSFPARMKNGIDPAAVEGLTTAK
;
A
#
# COMPACT_ATOMS: atom_id res chain seq x y z
N MET A 1 -25.36 5.95 -27.74
CA MET A 1 -25.33 4.53 -27.31
C MET A 1 -25.17 4.50 -25.80
N SER A 2 -26.26 4.22 -25.10
CA SER A 2 -26.40 4.25 -23.65
C SER A 2 -25.62 3.11 -22.99
N TRP A 3 -24.67 3.45 -22.12
CA TRP A 3 -23.98 2.48 -21.26
C TRP A 3 -24.78 2.32 -19.97
N GLU A 4 -25.62 1.28 -19.90
CA GLU A 4 -26.15 0.80 -18.63
C GLU A 4 -25.06 -0.01 -17.91
N PRO A 5 -24.72 0.30 -16.65
CA PRO A 5 -23.85 -0.54 -15.87
C PRO A 5 -24.61 -1.82 -15.54
N ARG A 6 -24.19 -2.95 -16.12
CA ARG A 6 -24.69 -4.27 -15.72
C ARG A 6 -24.34 -4.47 -14.24
N SER A 7 -25.29 -4.19 -13.36
CA SER A 7 -25.23 -4.58 -11.96
C SER A 7 -25.12 -6.09 -11.91
N ALA A 8 -23.97 -6.60 -11.48
CA ALA A 8 -23.84 -8.00 -11.11
C ALA A 8 -24.60 -8.19 -9.78
N LYS A 9 -25.92 -8.32 -9.85
CA LYS A 9 -26.72 -8.82 -8.71
C LYS A 9 -26.28 -10.25 -8.44
N SER A 10 -25.52 -10.47 -7.36
CA SER A 10 -25.24 -11.82 -6.87
C SER A 10 -26.54 -12.44 -6.36
N ARG A 11 -26.98 -13.54 -7.00
CA ARG A 11 -28.20 -14.32 -6.64
C ARG A 11 -28.15 -15.04 -5.28
N SER A 12 -27.17 -14.76 -4.43
CA SER A 12 -27.20 -15.14 -3.02
C SER A 12 -26.98 -13.89 -2.18
N GLY A 13 -27.93 -13.54 -1.31
CA GLY A 13 -27.85 -12.41 -0.37
C GLY A 13 -26.72 -12.50 0.67
N ARG A 14 -25.66 -13.26 0.40
CA ARG A 14 -24.42 -13.29 1.16
C ARG A 14 -23.33 -12.62 0.33
N ARG A 15 -23.07 -11.34 0.62
CA ARG A 15 -21.84 -10.66 0.20
C ARG A 15 -20.65 -11.51 0.67
N ARG A 16 -19.76 -11.85 -0.26
CA ARG A 16 -18.53 -12.57 0.10
C ARG A 16 -17.76 -11.68 1.09
N PRO A 17 -17.31 -12.21 2.25
CA PRO A 17 -16.25 -11.53 2.98
C PRO A 17 -15.06 -11.36 2.02
N PHE A 18 -14.29 -10.28 2.20
CA PHE A 18 -12.98 -10.11 1.55
C PHE A 18 -12.31 -11.48 1.39
N PRO A 19 -11.81 -11.87 0.20
CA PRO A 19 -11.25 -13.19 0.06
C PRO A 19 -10.11 -13.34 1.06
N ALA A 20 -9.99 -14.52 1.64
CA ALA A 20 -8.92 -14.98 2.52
C ALA A 20 -7.58 -15.03 1.75
N THR A 21 -7.15 -13.90 1.19
CA THR A 21 -5.96 -13.71 0.35
C THR A 21 -5.02 -12.67 0.96
N GLY A 22 -5.23 -12.34 2.23
CA GLY A 22 -4.30 -11.56 3.01
C GLY A 22 -2.90 -12.16 3.02
N ILE A 23 -1.89 -11.30 3.06
CA ILE A 23 -0.50 -11.76 3.08
C ILE A 23 -0.15 -12.14 4.53
N PRO A 24 0.29 -13.39 4.81
CA PRO A 24 0.60 -13.83 6.17
C PRO A 24 1.62 -12.95 6.89
N LYS A 25 2.62 -12.44 6.16
CA LYS A 25 3.61 -11.46 6.66
C LYS A 25 2.95 -10.25 7.31
N TRP A 26 1.82 -9.83 6.75
CA TRP A 26 1.05 -8.69 7.19
C TRP A 26 -0.14 -9.09 8.07
N GLY A 27 -0.18 -10.30 8.63
CA GLY A 27 -1.22 -10.75 9.55
C GLY A 27 -2.56 -11.00 8.84
N GLY A 28 -2.52 -11.37 7.55
CA GLY A 28 -3.73 -11.59 6.77
C GLY A 28 -4.34 -10.31 6.19
N MET A 29 -3.61 -9.19 6.22
CA MET A 29 -4.02 -7.96 5.52
C MET A 29 -3.59 -7.98 4.04
N LEU A 30 -4.38 -7.32 3.19
CA LEU A 30 -3.97 -6.98 1.83
C LEU A 30 -3.08 -5.73 1.89
N LEU A 31 -1.77 -5.94 1.85
CA LEU A 31 -0.76 -4.88 1.89
C LEU A 31 0.43 -5.28 1.02
N THR A 32 0.82 -4.43 0.07
CA THR A 32 2.02 -4.61 -0.74
C THR A 32 3.13 -3.66 -0.29
N GLY A 33 4.18 -4.19 0.32
CA GLY A 33 5.35 -3.44 0.76
C GLY A 33 6.60 -4.32 0.89
N GLY A 34 7.80 -3.72 0.80
CA GLY A 34 9.08 -4.40 0.98
C GLY A 34 9.33 -5.59 0.03
N SER A 35 8.72 -5.60 -1.15
CA SER A 35 8.80 -6.73 -2.10
C SER A 35 8.47 -8.09 -1.46
N THR A 36 7.51 -8.10 -0.51
CA THR A 36 7.21 -9.28 0.31
C THR A 36 6.19 -10.22 -0.33
N SER A 37 5.33 -9.73 -1.21
CA SER A 37 4.18 -10.50 -1.73
C SER A 37 4.59 -11.82 -2.36
N VAL A 38 5.45 -11.81 -3.39
CA VAL A 38 5.91 -13.05 -4.04
C VAL A 38 6.69 -13.92 -3.08
N ARG A 39 7.64 -13.34 -2.32
CA ARG A 39 8.51 -14.09 -1.39
C ARG A 39 7.71 -14.88 -0.35
N HIS A 40 6.63 -14.31 0.18
CA HIS A 40 5.84 -14.92 1.26
C HIS A 40 4.67 -15.76 0.72
N MET A 41 4.19 -15.46 -0.49
CA MET A 41 3.09 -16.21 -1.10
C MET A 41 3.55 -17.36 -2.00
N TYR A 42 4.84 -17.46 -2.32
CA TYR A 42 5.36 -18.50 -3.23
C TYR A 42 4.95 -19.92 -2.82
N ALA A 43 5.25 -20.32 -1.58
CA ALA A 43 4.89 -21.65 -1.09
C ALA A 43 3.37 -21.82 -0.96
N CYS A 44 2.69 -20.81 -0.40
CA CYS A 44 1.24 -20.81 -0.21
C CYS A 44 0.48 -21.01 -1.54
N LEU A 45 0.82 -20.23 -2.57
CA LEU A 45 0.18 -20.30 -3.88
C LEU A 45 0.53 -21.59 -4.62
N ARG A 46 1.75 -22.13 -4.46
CA ARG A 46 2.10 -23.45 -5.04
C ARG A 46 1.29 -24.57 -4.40
N THR A 47 1.13 -24.56 -3.08
CA THR A 47 0.29 -25.53 -2.36
C THR A 47 -1.17 -25.41 -2.78
N ALA A 48 -1.72 -24.20 -2.83
CA ALA A 48 -3.09 -23.97 -3.27
C ALA A 48 -3.31 -24.42 -4.73
N GLY A 49 -2.37 -24.11 -5.63
CA GLY A 49 -2.42 -24.53 -7.03
C GLY A 49 -2.30 -26.04 -7.20
N ALA A 50 -1.48 -26.71 -6.38
CA ALA A 50 -1.37 -28.17 -6.38
C ALA A 50 -2.65 -28.86 -5.87
N ALA A 51 -3.24 -28.36 -4.78
CA ALA A 51 -4.53 -28.83 -4.29
C ALA A 51 -5.64 -28.66 -5.35
N ALA A 52 -5.71 -27.48 -5.98
CA ALA A 52 -6.68 -27.24 -7.05
C ALA A 52 -6.48 -28.19 -8.24
N ARG A 53 -5.23 -28.45 -8.64
CA ARG A 53 -4.91 -29.41 -9.70
C ARG A 53 -5.39 -30.82 -9.37
N GLU A 54 -5.12 -31.30 -8.17
CA GLU A 54 -5.55 -32.64 -7.74
C GLU A 54 -7.07 -32.75 -7.68
N MET A 55 -7.77 -31.73 -7.18
CA MET A 55 -9.23 -31.69 -7.19
C MET A 55 -9.81 -31.70 -8.62
N LEU A 56 -9.19 -30.96 -9.55
CA LEU A 56 -9.60 -30.96 -10.95
C LEU A 56 -9.42 -32.34 -11.60
N VAL A 57 -8.28 -32.99 -11.37
CA VAL A 57 -7.98 -34.34 -11.87
C VAL A 57 -8.93 -35.38 -11.26
N ALA A 58 -9.18 -35.32 -9.95
CA ALA A 58 -10.09 -36.25 -9.27
C ALA A 58 -11.54 -36.11 -9.78
N ALA A 59 -12.01 -34.88 -9.98
CA ALA A 59 -13.33 -34.64 -10.54
C ALA A 59 -13.45 -35.14 -11.98
N ALA A 60 -12.43 -34.91 -12.80
CA ALA A 60 -12.38 -35.41 -14.18
C ALA A 60 -12.35 -36.93 -14.24
N ALA A 61 -11.56 -37.59 -13.38
CA ALA A 61 -11.50 -39.05 -13.30
C ALA A 61 -12.88 -39.67 -13.02
N LYS A 62 -13.64 -39.08 -12.09
CA LYS A 62 -15.01 -39.53 -11.78
C LYS A 62 -15.98 -39.25 -12.93
N LEU A 63 -15.88 -38.07 -13.54
CA LEU A 63 -16.81 -37.65 -14.60
C LEU A 63 -16.62 -38.47 -15.89
N TRP A 64 -15.37 -38.71 -16.27
CA TRP A 64 -15.01 -39.41 -17.51
C TRP A 64 -14.85 -40.92 -17.30
N LYS A 65 -14.88 -41.39 -16.05
CA LYS A 65 -14.64 -42.78 -15.67
C LYS A 65 -13.28 -43.26 -16.18
N GLU A 66 -12.26 -42.42 -16.02
CA GLU A 66 -10.89 -42.66 -16.46
C GLU A 66 -9.91 -42.70 -15.28
N PRO A 67 -8.79 -43.44 -15.38
CA PRO A 67 -7.73 -43.38 -14.38
C PRO A 67 -7.12 -41.97 -14.29
N ALA A 68 -6.97 -41.45 -13.07
CA ALA A 68 -6.36 -40.14 -12.81
C ALA A 68 -4.96 -39.98 -13.43
N ALA A 69 -4.20 -41.08 -13.54
CA ALA A 69 -2.87 -41.08 -14.16
C ALA A 69 -2.88 -40.67 -15.65
N GLY A 70 -4.02 -40.86 -16.34
CA GLY A 70 -4.21 -40.44 -17.73
C GLY A 70 -4.67 -38.98 -17.89
N ILE A 71 -4.95 -38.28 -16.79
CA ILE A 71 -5.55 -36.94 -16.80
C ILE A 71 -4.49 -35.90 -16.48
N ARG A 72 -4.41 -34.85 -17.30
CA ARG A 72 -3.43 -33.76 -17.14
C ARG A 72 -4.12 -32.40 -17.05
N CYS A 73 -3.46 -31.49 -16.35
CA CYS A 73 -3.84 -30.08 -16.30
C CYS A 73 -2.77 -29.25 -17.00
N ARG A 74 -3.12 -28.64 -18.13
CA ARG A 74 -2.21 -27.85 -18.95
C ARG A 74 -2.95 -26.64 -19.53
N GLU A 75 -2.29 -25.47 -19.56
CA GLU A 75 -2.77 -24.27 -20.27
C GLU A 75 -4.25 -23.90 -20.00
N GLY A 76 -4.68 -24.01 -18.73
CA GLY A 76 -6.05 -23.66 -18.34
C GLY A 76 -7.09 -24.75 -18.60
N ARG A 77 -6.67 -25.95 -19.00
CA ARG A 77 -7.54 -27.08 -19.35
C ARG A 77 -7.21 -28.35 -18.56
N VAL A 78 -8.25 -29.14 -18.32
CA VAL A 78 -8.14 -30.54 -17.90
C VAL A 78 -8.33 -31.41 -19.13
N GLU A 79 -7.39 -32.31 -19.36
CA GLU A 79 -7.30 -33.14 -20.56
C GLU A 79 -7.25 -34.62 -20.15
N GLY A 80 -8.03 -35.46 -20.81
CA GLY A 80 -8.12 -36.91 -20.64
C GLY A 80 -8.32 -37.59 -22.01
N ARG A 81 -8.69 -38.87 -22.03
CA ARG A 81 -8.82 -39.62 -23.29
C ARG A 81 -10.01 -39.11 -24.11
N GLY A 82 -9.72 -38.29 -25.13
CA GLY A 82 -10.75 -37.70 -25.99
C GLY A 82 -11.55 -36.56 -25.32
N HIS A 83 -11.14 -36.13 -24.13
CA HIS A 83 -11.78 -35.04 -23.40
C HIS A 83 -10.81 -33.89 -23.16
N ALA A 84 -11.27 -32.66 -23.39
CA ALA A 84 -10.55 -31.45 -23.01
C ALA A 84 -11.55 -30.36 -22.63
N VAL A 85 -11.54 -29.94 -21.36
CA VAL A 85 -12.45 -28.90 -20.85
C VAL A 85 -11.66 -27.85 -20.07
N SER A 86 -12.18 -26.63 -20.01
CA SER A 86 -11.53 -25.57 -19.23
C SER A 86 -11.54 -25.86 -17.72
N PHE A 87 -10.60 -25.27 -16.99
CA PHE A 87 -10.62 -25.28 -15.53
C PHE A 87 -11.94 -24.69 -14.98
N GLY A 88 -12.51 -23.68 -15.63
CA GLY A 88 -13.76 -23.06 -15.20
C GLY A 88 -14.96 -24.02 -15.28
N GLU A 89 -15.02 -24.83 -16.34
CA GLU A 89 -16.05 -25.87 -16.48
C GLU A 89 -15.86 -26.98 -15.44
N MET A 90 -14.63 -27.52 -15.33
CA MET A 90 -14.33 -28.59 -14.39
C MET A 90 -14.43 -28.13 -12.93
N ALA A 91 -14.21 -26.85 -12.62
CA ALA A 91 -14.32 -26.31 -11.26
C ALA A 91 -15.71 -26.53 -10.64
N ARG A 92 -16.78 -26.58 -11.45
CA ARG A 92 -18.14 -26.88 -10.96
C ARG A 92 -18.29 -28.30 -10.42
N HIS A 93 -17.48 -29.23 -10.93
CA HIS A 93 -17.40 -30.60 -10.44
C HIS A 93 -16.37 -30.69 -9.30
N ALA A 94 -15.19 -30.09 -9.48
CA ALA A 94 -14.09 -30.11 -8.52
C ALA A 94 -14.45 -29.50 -7.16
N ARG A 95 -15.39 -28.54 -7.09
CA ARG A 95 -15.88 -28.00 -5.79
C ARG A 95 -16.51 -29.04 -4.86
N ARG A 96 -16.84 -30.25 -5.36
CA ARG A 96 -17.36 -31.37 -4.56
C ARG A 96 -16.24 -32.23 -3.99
N GLU A 97 -15.01 -32.08 -4.49
CA GLU A 97 -13.85 -32.79 -3.97
C GLU A 97 -13.39 -32.16 -2.66
N ARG A 98 -12.79 -32.99 -1.80
CA ARG A 98 -12.11 -32.48 -0.60
C ARG A 98 -10.71 -32.00 -1.01
N PRO A 99 -10.30 -30.78 -0.65
CA PRO A 99 -8.93 -30.34 -0.87
C PRO A 99 -7.95 -31.28 -0.14
N PRO A 100 -6.90 -31.78 -0.81
CA PRO A 100 -5.88 -32.60 -0.18
C PRO A 100 -5.12 -31.79 0.88
N ALA A 101 -4.85 -32.41 2.04
CA ALA A 101 -4.13 -31.75 3.13
C ALA A 101 -2.65 -31.50 2.81
N ARG A 102 -2.04 -32.37 1.99
CA ARG A 102 -0.64 -32.31 1.58
C ARG A 102 -0.52 -32.62 0.08
N PRO A 103 -0.92 -31.69 -0.80
CA PRO A 103 -0.84 -31.91 -2.24
C PRO A 103 0.60 -32.02 -2.71
N ALA A 104 0.85 -32.83 -3.73
CA ALA A 104 2.16 -32.98 -4.34
C ALA A 104 2.52 -31.71 -5.13
N LEU A 105 3.59 -31.04 -4.74
CA LEU A 105 4.10 -29.89 -5.49
C LEU A 105 4.84 -30.36 -6.74
N LYS A 106 4.72 -29.60 -7.83
CA LYS A 106 5.53 -29.81 -9.03
C LYS A 106 7.02 -29.68 -8.72
N ASP A 107 7.84 -30.52 -9.32
CA ASP A 107 9.29 -30.35 -9.33
C ASP A 107 9.63 -29.03 -10.08
N PRO A 108 10.66 -28.28 -9.67
CA PRO A 108 11.10 -27.09 -10.39
C PRO A 108 11.37 -27.30 -11.89
N ARG A 109 11.78 -28.51 -12.30
CA ARG A 109 11.98 -28.89 -13.71
C ARG A 109 10.68 -28.97 -14.50
N GLU A 110 9.53 -29.09 -13.82
CA GLU A 110 8.20 -29.09 -14.44
C GLU A 110 7.56 -27.70 -14.49
N PHE A 111 8.29 -26.66 -14.08
CA PHE A 111 7.79 -25.30 -14.14
C PHE A 111 7.73 -24.80 -15.58
N VAL A 112 6.57 -24.26 -15.94
CA VAL A 112 6.33 -23.67 -17.27
C VAL A 112 6.52 -22.14 -17.22
N TYR A 113 6.08 -21.50 -16.13
CA TYR A 113 6.06 -20.03 -16.00
C TYR A 113 6.99 -19.48 -14.91
N ILE A 114 7.39 -20.30 -13.93
CA ILE A 114 8.24 -19.86 -12.82
C ILE A 114 9.70 -19.94 -13.30
N GLY A 115 10.41 -18.82 -13.23
CA GLY A 115 11.80 -18.73 -13.72
C GLY A 115 11.91 -18.42 -15.22
N THR A 116 10.78 -18.30 -15.93
CA THR A 116 10.76 -17.97 -17.36
C THR A 116 10.24 -16.54 -17.58
N PRO A 117 10.86 -15.74 -18.45
CA PRO A 117 10.30 -14.46 -18.86
C PRO A 117 8.94 -14.66 -19.57
N VAL A 118 7.88 -14.07 -19.03
CA VAL A 118 6.55 -14.08 -19.64
C VAL A 118 6.05 -12.65 -19.83
N PRO A 119 5.35 -12.34 -20.94
CA PRO A 119 4.73 -11.03 -21.12
C PRO A 119 3.73 -10.75 -19.98
N ARG A 120 3.75 -9.52 -19.46
CA ARG A 120 2.78 -9.14 -18.44
C ARG A 120 1.40 -8.92 -19.08
N LEU A 121 0.37 -9.44 -18.41
CA LEU A 121 -1.01 -9.36 -18.86
C LEU A 121 -1.56 -7.92 -18.91
N ASP A 122 -0.96 -7.00 -18.15
CA ASP A 122 -1.38 -5.60 -18.03
C ASP A 122 -0.71 -4.67 -19.05
N ILE A 123 0.17 -5.18 -19.93
CA ILE A 123 0.85 -4.34 -20.94
C ILE A 123 -0.11 -3.82 -22.01
N PRO A 124 -0.94 -4.66 -22.67
CA PRO A 124 -1.73 -4.21 -23.82
C PRO A 124 -2.67 -3.04 -23.50
N GLU A 125 -3.32 -3.05 -22.35
CA GLU A 125 -4.20 -1.96 -21.93
C GLU A 125 -3.45 -0.69 -21.53
N LYS A 126 -2.24 -0.80 -20.96
CA LYS A 126 -1.43 0.36 -20.60
C LYS A 126 -0.91 1.10 -21.82
N VAL A 127 -0.36 0.36 -22.80
CA VAL A 127 0.18 0.98 -24.02
C VAL A 127 -0.91 1.52 -24.94
N ALA A 128 -2.11 0.95 -24.85
CA ALA A 128 -3.27 1.42 -25.62
C ALA A 128 -4.04 2.56 -24.93
N GLY A 129 -3.61 3.06 -23.77
CA GLY A 129 -4.33 4.09 -23.01
C GLY A 129 -5.70 3.66 -22.49
N LYS A 130 -5.91 2.36 -22.29
CA LYS A 130 -7.19 1.76 -21.81
C LYS A 130 -7.17 1.41 -20.33
N ALA A 131 -5.98 1.28 -19.74
CA ALA A 131 -5.81 0.99 -18.33
C ALA A 131 -6.48 2.08 -17.47
N GLN A 132 -7.28 1.66 -16.50
CA GLN A 132 -7.99 2.57 -15.58
C GLN A 132 -7.15 2.77 -14.30
N PHE A 133 -6.64 3.98 -14.12
CA PHE A 133 -5.97 4.42 -12.90
C PHE A 133 -6.98 5.05 -11.92
N GLY A 134 -6.56 5.26 -10.67
CA GLY A 134 -7.42 5.91 -9.67
C GLY A 134 -7.92 7.28 -10.14
N ILE A 135 -7.06 8.04 -10.82
CA ILE A 135 -7.38 9.37 -11.33
C ILE A 135 -8.43 9.36 -12.46
N ASP A 136 -8.60 8.25 -13.17
CA ASP A 136 -9.52 8.14 -14.31
C ASP A 136 -10.98 7.92 -13.88
N VAL A 137 -11.21 7.54 -12.61
CA VAL A 137 -12.53 7.17 -12.10
C VAL A 137 -13.53 8.31 -12.26
N CYS A 138 -14.59 8.13 -13.05
CA CYS A 138 -15.63 9.12 -13.23
C CYS A 138 -17.00 8.50 -12.89
N LEU A 139 -17.63 8.97 -11.83
CA LEU A 139 -18.94 8.48 -11.38
C LEU A 139 -20.04 9.48 -11.76
N PRO A 140 -21.28 9.03 -12.00
CA PRO A 140 -22.41 9.94 -12.17
C PRO A 140 -22.53 10.90 -10.97
N GLY A 141 -22.61 12.21 -11.25
CA GLY A 141 -22.72 13.23 -10.22
C GLY A 141 -21.45 13.46 -9.39
N LEU A 142 -20.28 13.02 -9.88
CA LEU A 142 -18.98 13.22 -9.24
C LEU A 142 -18.70 14.71 -8.97
N ALA A 143 -18.33 15.01 -7.73
CA ALA A 143 -17.71 16.26 -7.34
C ALA A 143 -16.20 16.07 -7.14
N TYR A 144 -15.45 17.17 -7.14
CA TYR A 144 -14.01 17.21 -6.93
C TYR A 144 -13.71 17.94 -5.64
N ALA A 145 -12.74 17.44 -4.89
CA ALA A 145 -12.26 18.08 -3.68
C ALA A 145 -10.75 18.30 -3.76
N VAL A 146 -10.34 19.51 -3.38
CA VAL A 146 -8.94 19.88 -3.15
C VAL A 146 -8.83 20.47 -1.75
N PHE A 147 -7.67 20.33 -1.11
CA PHE A 147 -7.48 20.75 0.27
C PHE A 147 -6.54 21.95 0.33
N LEU A 148 -6.89 22.93 1.18
CA LEU A 148 -5.93 23.87 1.73
C LEU A 148 -5.41 23.29 3.05
N ARG A 149 -4.15 22.84 3.03
CA ARG A 149 -3.50 22.18 4.16
C ARG A 149 -2.76 23.17 5.07
N PRO A 150 -2.51 22.80 6.33
CA PRO A 150 -1.71 23.62 7.21
C PRO A 150 -0.31 23.90 6.61
N PRO A 151 0.22 25.12 6.74
CA PRO A 151 1.55 25.48 6.21
C PRO A 151 2.70 24.87 7.03
N ARG A 152 2.40 24.29 8.20
CA ARG A 152 3.37 23.67 9.12
C ARG A 152 2.80 22.38 9.69
N PHE A 153 3.67 21.42 9.95
CA PHE A 153 3.29 20.18 10.63
C PHE A 153 2.73 20.49 12.02
N GLY A 154 1.56 19.93 12.34
CA GLY A 154 0.87 20.13 13.62
C GLY A 154 0.03 21.41 13.72
N ALA A 155 0.10 22.31 12.74
CA ALA A 155 -0.74 23.50 12.72
C ALA A 155 -2.22 23.15 12.44
N ARG A 156 -3.14 23.98 12.95
CA ARG A 156 -4.58 23.81 12.80
C ARG A 156 -5.24 25.13 12.36
N PRO A 157 -6.40 25.08 11.69
CA PRO A 157 -7.15 26.29 11.36
C PRO A 157 -7.64 26.96 12.65
N LYS A 158 -7.27 28.23 12.84
CA LYS A 158 -7.78 29.11 13.90
C LYS A 158 -9.06 29.80 13.46
N ALA A 159 -9.04 30.37 12.26
CA ALA A 159 -10.18 31.04 11.64
C ALA A 159 -10.21 30.74 10.14
N VAL A 160 -11.42 30.57 9.58
CA VAL A 160 -11.63 30.19 8.17
C VAL A 160 -12.66 31.13 7.55
N ASP A 161 -12.23 32.01 6.64
CA ASP A 161 -13.15 32.83 5.82
C ASP A 161 -13.43 32.11 4.49
N THR A 162 -14.63 31.54 4.39
CA THR A 162 -15.09 30.78 3.23
C THR A 162 -15.86 31.61 2.20
N ARG A 163 -16.12 32.91 2.45
CA ARG A 163 -17.06 33.71 1.65
C ARG A 163 -16.65 33.81 0.19
N ALA A 164 -15.40 34.18 -0.07
CA ALA A 164 -14.87 34.33 -1.43
C ALA A 164 -14.88 32.99 -2.19
N ALA A 165 -14.49 31.90 -1.53
CA ALA A 165 -14.50 30.56 -2.13
C ALA A 165 -15.93 30.11 -2.47
N LYS A 166 -16.89 30.27 -1.55
CA LYS A 166 -18.29 29.87 -1.74
C LYS A 166 -19.03 30.71 -2.79
N ALA A 167 -18.56 31.93 -3.05
CA ALA A 167 -19.16 32.80 -4.07
C ALA A 167 -18.78 32.39 -5.52
N LEU A 168 -17.77 31.53 -5.70
CA LEU A 168 -17.36 31.09 -7.02
C LEU A 168 -18.34 30.08 -7.63
N PRO A 169 -18.73 30.24 -8.91
CA PRO A 169 -19.58 29.29 -9.60
C PRO A 169 -19.02 27.86 -9.58
N GLY A 170 -19.89 26.90 -9.25
CA GLY A 170 -19.57 25.48 -9.18
C GLY A 170 -18.98 25.01 -7.85
N VAL A 171 -18.68 25.89 -6.89
CA VAL A 171 -18.29 25.48 -5.53
C VAL A 171 -19.53 25.01 -4.77
N ILE A 172 -19.48 23.77 -4.27
CA ILE A 172 -20.58 23.10 -3.57
C ILE A 172 -20.48 23.33 -2.06
N ALA A 173 -19.30 23.12 -1.49
CA ALA A 173 -19.08 23.21 -0.05
C ALA A 173 -17.62 23.50 0.28
N VAL A 174 -17.40 24.10 1.46
CA VAL A 174 -16.05 24.38 1.99
C VAL A 174 -15.95 23.91 3.44
N PRO A 175 -15.96 22.60 3.71
CA PRO A 175 -15.88 22.09 5.09
C PRO A 175 -14.45 22.08 5.62
N THR A 176 -14.30 22.35 6.92
CA THR A 176 -13.08 22.03 7.67
C THR A 176 -13.10 20.54 8.01
N LEU A 177 -12.08 19.82 7.56
CA LEU A 177 -11.90 18.37 7.70
C LEU A 177 -10.59 18.06 8.44
N SER A 178 -10.28 16.78 8.65
CA SER A 178 -9.18 16.37 9.53
C SER A 178 -7.81 16.86 9.07
N GLN A 179 -7.60 17.01 7.76
CA GLN A 179 -6.32 17.42 7.16
C GLN A 179 -6.28 18.87 6.66
N GLY A 180 -7.27 19.70 7.01
CA GLY A 180 -7.33 21.10 6.60
C GLY A 180 -8.72 21.51 6.14
N VAL A 181 -8.80 22.53 5.28
CA VAL A 181 -10.09 22.99 4.74
C VAL A 181 -10.24 22.49 3.32
N ALA A 182 -11.28 21.70 3.05
CA ALA A 182 -11.57 21.19 1.72
C ALA A 182 -12.43 22.18 0.96
N VAL A 183 -12.17 22.32 -0.34
CA VAL A 183 -13.06 22.98 -1.29
C VAL A 183 -13.61 21.92 -2.21
N ILE A 184 -14.92 21.69 -2.13
CA ILE A 184 -15.65 20.69 -2.89
C ILE A 184 -16.44 21.41 -3.98
N ALA A 185 -16.27 21.01 -5.24
CA ALA A 185 -16.87 21.67 -6.39
C ALA A 185 -17.30 20.70 -7.49
N GLU A 186 -18.13 21.14 -8.42
CA GLU A 186 -18.61 20.35 -9.56
C GLU A 186 -17.51 20.03 -10.58
N THR A 187 -16.50 20.90 -10.66
CA THR A 187 -15.34 20.72 -11.54
C THR A 187 -14.05 20.88 -10.76
N ILE A 188 -13.00 20.19 -11.20
CA ILE A 188 -11.67 20.34 -10.59
C ILE A 188 -11.14 21.77 -10.68
N GLY A 189 -11.44 22.49 -11.78
CA GLY A 189 -11.04 23.89 -11.95
C GLY A 189 -11.71 24.82 -10.95
N ALA A 190 -13.01 24.63 -10.68
CA ALA A 190 -13.71 25.39 -9.64
C ALA A 190 -13.17 25.07 -8.24
N ALA A 191 -12.82 23.80 -7.97
CA ALA A 191 -12.23 23.40 -6.70
C ALA A 191 -10.88 24.12 -6.46
N PHE A 192 -9.99 24.15 -7.46
CA PHE A 192 -8.71 24.86 -7.35
C PHE A 192 -8.86 26.37 -7.18
N ARG A 193 -9.71 27.03 -7.98
CA ARG A 193 -9.96 28.47 -7.81
C ARG A 193 -10.58 28.80 -6.44
N GLY A 194 -11.48 27.95 -5.95
CA GLY A 194 -12.03 28.10 -4.60
C GLY A 194 -10.99 27.92 -3.51
N ARG A 195 -10.02 27.02 -3.69
CA ARG A 195 -8.88 26.87 -2.77
C ARG A 195 -8.00 28.12 -2.75
N GLU A 196 -7.74 28.71 -3.90
CA GLU A 196 -6.94 29.95 -4.02
C GLU A 196 -7.66 31.16 -3.40
N ALA A 197 -8.99 31.21 -3.48
CA ALA A 197 -9.79 32.27 -2.87
C ALA A 197 -9.97 32.11 -1.35
N LEU A 198 -9.61 30.96 -0.78
CA LEU A 198 -9.81 30.64 0.63
C LEU A 198 -8.80 31.37 1.51
N ARG A 199 -9.27 31.98 2.60
CA ARG A 199 -8.40 32.62 3.59
C ARG A 199 -8.51 31.88 4.91
N VAL A 200 -7.38 31.35 5.37
CA VAL A 200 -7.29 30.61 6.63
C VAL A 200 -6.18 31.19 7.48
N GLU A 201 -6.52 31.55 8.71
CA GLU A 201 -5.56 31.83 9.76
C GLU A 201 -5.20 30.52 10.43
N TRP A 202 -3.90 30.23 10.53
CA TRP A 202 -3.38 29.01 11.13
C TRP A 202 -2.75 29.32 12.48
N GLU A 203 -2.92 28.41 13.43
CA GLU A 203 -2.25 28.49 14.73
C GLU A 203 -1.46 27.22 15.03
N GLY A 204 -0.41 27.39 15.84
CA GLY A 204 0.51 26.33 16.23
C GLY A 204 1.35 25.78 15.08
N GLY A 205 1.75 24.53 15.26
CA GLY A 205 2.67 23.80 14.41
C GLY A 205 4.15 24.07 14.72
N GLU A 206 5.01 23.22 14.17
CA GLU A 206 6.45 23.25 14.43
C GLU A 206 7.16 24.32 13.59
N GLU A 207 7.30 25.54 14.14
CA GLU A 207 7.89 26.68 13.41
C GLU A 207 9.40 26.52 13.12
N LYS A 208 10.12 25.82 13.99
CA LYS A 208 11.57 25.65 13.86
C LYS A 208 11.96 24.41 13.04
N LEU A 209 10.98 23.59 12.67
CA LEU A 209 11.25 22.35 11.95
C LEU A 209 11.67 22.63 10.51
N SER A 210 12.89 22.25 10.21
CA SER A 210 13.53 22.32 8.90
C SER A 210 14.34 21.05 8.64
N SER A 211 14.69 20.79 7.38
CA SER A 211 15.59 19.68 7.02
C SER A 211 16.91 19.75 7.78
N ALA A 212 17.48 20.95 7.94
CA ALA A 212 18.71 21.16 8.69
C ALA A 212 18.55 20.81 10.19
N SER A 213 17.48 21.28 10.83
CA SER A 213 17.22 20.96 12.25
C SER A 213 16.96 19.47 12.47
N ALA A 214 16.26 18.81 11.55
CA ALA A 214 15.97 17.38 11.65
C ALA A 214 17.25 16.55 11.44
N GLU A 215 18.09 16.93 10.47
CA GLU A 215 19.39 16.29 10.27
C GLU A 215 20.30 16.46 11.50
N ALA A 216 20.40 17.68 12.04
CA ALA A 216 21.18 17.96 13.23
C ALA A 216 20.72 17.11 14.42
N ALA A 217 19.42 17.01 14.67
CA ALA A 217 18.86 16.17 15.71
C ALA A 217 19.18 14.68 15.53
N LEU A 218 19.15 14.17 14.29
CA LEU A 218 19.52 12.78 14.00
C LEU A 218 21.02 12.52 14.20
N VAL A 219 21.88 13.47 13.84
CA VAL A 219 23.32 13.36 14.06
C VAL A 219 23.66 13.41 15.55
N ASP A 220 23.00 14.30 16.30
CA ASP A 220 23.14 14.39 17.75
C ASP A 220 22.70 13.09 18.45
N ALA A 221 21.57 12.51 18.02
CA ALA A 221 21.07 11.24 18.53
C ALA A 221 22.05 10.07 18.37
N LEU A 222 23.02 10.13 17.45
CA LEU A 222 24.07 9.10 17.33
C LEU A 222 25.07 9.10 18.49
N GLN A 223 25.17 10.20 19.24
CA GLN A 223 26.03 10.33 20.42
C GLN A 223 25.42 9.67 21.66
N GLY A 224 24.09 9.65 21.74
CA GLY A 224 23.35 9.07 22.85
C GLY A 224 23.46 7.56 22.96
N GLU A 225 22.78 7.02 23.97
CA GLU A 225 22.58 5.58 24.10
C GLU A 225 21.56 5.09 23.07
N GLY A 226 21.89 3.99 22.39
CA GLY A 226 21.03 3.36 21.40
C GLY A 226 20.54 2.00 21.87
N ILE A 227 19.40 1.58 21.33
CA ILE A 227 18.89 0.23 21.55
C ILE A 227 19.74 -0.77 20.76
N VAL A 228 20.27 -1.80 21.42
CA VAL A 228 21.10 -2.82 20.77
C VAL A 228 20.21 -3.77 19.99
N ALA A 229 20.27 -3.70 18.66
CA ALA A 229 19.51 -4.58 17.79
C ALA A 229 20.18 -5.94 17.56
N ARG A 230 21.52 -5.98 17.56
CA ARG A 230 22.35 -7.19 17.48
C ARG A 230 23.76 -6.85 17.97
N GLU A 231 24.38 -7.77 18.69
CA GLU A 231 25.78 -7.69 19.10
C GLU A 231 26.40 -9.08 19.04
N GLU A 232 27.58 -9.18 18.42
CA GLU A 232 28.33 -10.43 18.26
C GLU A 232 29.81 -10.17 18.51
N GLY A 233 30.46 -11.03 19.29
CA GLY A 233 31.86 -10.84 19.68
C GLY A 233 32.04 -9.65 20.62
N ARG A 234 33.17 -8.93 20.47
CA ARG A 234 33.55 -7.78 21.33
C ARG A 234 33.96 -6.54 20.52
N PRO A 235 33.09 -6.05 19.61
CA PRO A 235 33.47 -4.99 18.66
C PRO A 235 33.82 -3.66 19.37
N ARG A 236 33.21 -3.37 20.51
CA ARG A 236 33.49 -2.16 21.31
C ARG A 236 34.89 -2.20 21.95
N GLU A 237 35.30 -3.35 22.47
CA GLU A 237 36.64 -3.55 23.02
C GLU A 237 37.70 -3.38 21.93
N LEU A 238 37.47 -4.03 20.77
CA LEU A 238 38.37 -3.93 19.62
C LEU A 238 38.45 -2.49 19.08
N TRP A 239 37.35 -1.75 19.07
CA TRP A 239 37.35 -0.33 18.71
C TRP A 239 38.14 0.55 19.69
N ALA A 240 38.11 0.22 20.99
CA ALA A 240 38.86 0.96 22.00
C ALA A 240 40.37 0.73 21.90
N SER A 241 40.80 -0.51 21.59
CA SER A 241 42.21 -0.90 21.54
C SER A 241 42.84 -0.90 20.14
N GLY A 242 42.03 -0.90 19.08
CA GLY A 242 42.49 -1.02 17.69
C GLY A 242 43.24 0.21 17.17
N SER A 243 44.34 -0.01 16.45
CA SER A 243 45.18 1.06 15.90
C SER A 243 44.70 1.59 14.53
N ARG A 244 44.13 0.73 13.67
CA ARG A 244 43.64 1.09 12.32
C ARG A 244 42.14 1.35 12.32
N ARG A 245 41.72 2.48 12.89
CA ARG A 245 40.31 2.86 13.04
C ARG A 245 39.79 3.72 11.89
N LEU A 246 38.61 3.40 11.40
CA LEU A 246 37.83 4.20 10.46
C LEU A 246 36.47 4.52 11.05
N GLU A 247 36.08 5.79 11.02
CA GLU A 247 34.75 6.24 11.37
C GLU A 247 34.18 7.12 10.27
N ARG A 248 32.94 6.85 9.85
CA ARG A 248 32.21 7.69 8.91
C ARG A 248 30.76 7.83 9.36
N THR A 249 30.24 9.05 9.26
CA THR A 249 28.81 9.33 9.45
C THR A 249 28.19 9.65 8.10
N TYR A 250 27.16 8.90 7.74
CA TYR A 250 26.37 9.05 6.52
C TYR A 250 25.02 9.67 6.87
N ARG A 251 24.52 10.54 6.00
CA ARG A 251 23.25 11.24 6.20
C ARG A 251 22.40 11.10 4.95
N LEU A 252 21.13 10.80 5.14
CA LEU A 252 20.15 10.69 4.08
C LEU A 252 19.01 11.66 4.39
N PRO A 253 18.64 12.56 3.46
CA PRO A 253 17.54 13.48 3.68
C PRO A 253 16.20 12.73 3.62
N PHE A 254 15.14 13.42 4.02
CA PHE A 254 13.78 13.03 3.65
C PHE A 254 13.70 12.94 2.13
N LEU A 255 13.03 11.90 1.63
CA LEU A 255 12.88 11.68 0.19
C LEU A 255 11.42 11.56 -0.18
N ALA A 256 10.99 12.45 -1.07
CA ALA A 256 9.68 12.36 -1.70
C ALA A 256 9.65 11.18 -2.68
N HIS A 257 8.51 10.52 -2.76
CA HIS A 257 8.34 9.32 -3.56
C HIS A 257 8.25 9.61 -5.07
N GLY A 258 7.85 10.84 -5.45
CA GLY A 258 7.84 11.29 -6.84
C GLY A 258 6.96 10.45 -7.75
N THR A 259 5.77 10.03 -7.30
CA THR A 259 4.85 9.22 -8.12
C THR A 259 4.39 10.02 -9.35
N LEU A 260 4.31 9.39 -10.52
CA LEU A 260 3.85 10.10 -11.74
C LEU A 260 2.38 10.51 -11.63
N GLU A 261 1.55 9.65 -11.06
CA GLU A 261 0.17 9.97 -10.69
C GLU A 261 0.14 10.58 -9.27
N PRO A 262 -0.27 11.85 -9.10
CA PRO A 262 -0.47 12.45 -7.78
C PRO A 262 -1.48 11.67 -6.93
N MET A 263 -1.42 11.83 -5.61
CA MET A 263 -2.38 11.16 -4.73
C MET A 263 -3.82 11.54 -5.07
N ASN A 264 -4.66 10.51 -5.12
CA ASN A 264 -6.07 10.65 -5.44
C ASN A 264 -6.87 9.49 -4.87
N ALA A 265 -8.13 9.76 -4.54
CA ALA A 265 -9.12 8.73 -4.26
C ALA A 265 -10.51 9.29 -4.58
N THR A 266 -11.37 8.41 -5.09
CA THR A 266 -12.80 8.70 -5.20
C THR A 266 -13.53 7.91 -4.12
N ALA A 267 -14.40 8.56 -3.36
CA ALA A 267 -15.23 7.90 -2.36
C ALA A 267 -16.70 8.25 -2.56
N TRP A 268 -17.58 7.33 -2.18
CA TRP A 268 -19.02 7.56 -2.16
C TRP A 268 -19.62 6.92 -0.91
N VAL A 269 -20.15 7.75 -0.02
CA VAL A 269 -20.87 7.32 1.18
C VAL A 269 -22.36 7.43 0.90
N LYS A 270 -23.06 6.30 0.83
CA LYS A 270 -24.49 6.22 0.53
C LYS A 270 -25.13 4.99 1.18
N ASP A 271 -26.43 5.06 1.44
CA ASP A 271 -27.24 3.89 1.82
C ASP A 271 -26.65 3.06 2.99
N GLY A 272 -26.00 3.72 3.95
CA GLY A 272 -25.30 3.04 5.05
C GLY A 272 -24.11 2.19 4.60
N GLY A 273 -23.42 2.60 3.53
CA GLY A 273 -22.24 1.96 2.95
C GLY A 273 -21.22 2.99 2.47
N CYS A 274 -20.00 2.52 2.20
CA CYS A 274 -18.93 3.34 1.62
C CYS A 274 -18.25 2.57 0.49
N GLU A 275 -18.13 3.19 -0.68
CA GLU A 275 -17.34 2.68 -1.79
C GLU A 275 -16.14 3.59 -2.04
N ILE A 276 -14.98 3.01 -2.32
CA ILE A 276 -13.72 3.72 -2.56
C ILE A 276 -13.09 3.19 -3.84
N TRP A 277 -12.67 4.08 -4.74
CA TRP A 277 -11.89 3.75 -5.93
C TRP A 277 -10.56 4.50 -5.88
N THR A 278 -9.46 3.75 -5.85
CA THR A 278 -8.12 4.33 -5.84
C THR A 278 -7.08 3.26 -6.17
N GLY A 279 -5.94 3.68 -6.72
CA GLY A 279 -4.72 2.88 -6.71
C GLY A 279 -4.08 2.90 -5.32
N THR A 280 -4.13 1.80 -4.57
CA THR A 280 -3.57 1.73 -3.20
C THR A 280 -2.73 0.48 -3.00
N GLN A 281 -1.67 0.61 -2.19
CA GLN A 281 -0.87 -0.52 -1.73
C GLN A 281 -1.48 -1.20 -0.49
N PHE A 282 -2.47 -0.56 0.18
CA PHE A 282 -3.06 -1.05 1.42
C PHE A 282 -4.61 -1.05 1.42
N PRO A 283 -5.29 -1.86 0.56
CA PRO A 283 -6.75 -1.90 0.51
C PRO A 283 -7.44 -2.21 1.85
N THR A 284 -6.86 -3.10 2.68
CA THR A 284 -7.45 -3.43 3.99
C THR A 284 -7.45 -2.20 4.92
N GLY A 285 -6.35 -1.45 4.97
CA GLY A 285 -6.28 -0.22 5.76
C GLY A 285 -7.24 0.86 5.25
N ALA A 286 -7.40 0.99 3.94
CA ALA A 286 -8.38 1.89 3.34
C ALA A 286 -9.82 1.55 3.77
N ALA A 287 -10.18 0.26 3.75
CA ALA A 287 -11.49 -0.20 4.21
C ALA A 287 -11.73 0.11 5.70
N GLN A 288 -10.72 -0.15 6.53
CA GLN A 288 -10.75 0.12 7.98
C GLN A 288 -10.87 1.60 8.30
N ALA A 289 -10.14 2.46 7.59
CA ALA A 289 -10.21 3.91 7.76
C ALA A 289 -11.61 4.43 7.42
N ALA A 290 -12.17 4.01 6.27
CA ALA A 290 -13.50 4.41 5.86
C ALA A 290 -14.60 3.89 6.80
N ALA A 291 -14.50 2.63 7.23
CA ALA A 291 -15.40 2.04 8.23
C ALA A 291 -15.45 2.89 9.50
N ARG A 292 -14.28 3.30 10.01
CA ARG A 292 -14.17 4.17 11.20
C ARG A 292 -14.78 5.55 10.97
N ILE A 293 -14.44 6.22 9.87
CA ILE A 293 -14.95 7.56 9.54
C ILE A 293 -16.47 7.55 9.38
N CYS A 294 -17.01 6.52 8.75
CA CYS A 294 -18.44 6.39 8.48
C CYS A 294 -19.24 5.78 9.66
N GLY A 295 -18.58 5.23 10.68
CA GLY A 295 -19.26 4.48 11.75
C GLY A 295 -19.92 3.20 11.25
N LEU A 296 -19.29 2.53 10.26
CA LEU A 296 -19.82 1.34 9.60
C LEU A 296 -18.99 0.10 9.94
N PRO A 297 -19.58 -1.12 9.93
CA PRO A 297 -18.78 -2.34 9.93
C PRO A 297 -18.00 -2.46 8.61
N GLU A 298 -16.80 -3.06 8.63
CA GLU A 298 -15.94 -3.21 7.44
C GLU A 298 -16.64 -3.93 6.26
N SER A 299 -17.60 -4.82 6.54
CA SER A 299 -18.41 -5.53 5.54
C SER A 299 -19.34 -4.60 4.72
N ARG A 300 -19.53 -3.35 5.16
CA ARG A 300 -20.28 -2.30 4.47
C ARG A 300 -19.37 -1.35 3.69
N VAL A 301 -18.07 -1.63 3.64
CA VAL A 301 -17.09 -0.89 2.85
C VAL A 301 -16.61 -1.73 1.68
N ALA A 302 -16.58 -1.14 0.48
CA ALA A 302 -16.01 -1.74 -0.71
C ALA A 302 -14.82 -0.91 -1.20
N VAL A 303 -13.68 -1.56 -1.43
CA VAL A 303 -12.49 -0.93 -2.02
C VAL A 303 -12.24 -1.52 -3.40
N HIS A 304 -12.39 -0.68 -4.41
CA HIS A 304 -12.17 -0.96 -5.83
C HIS A 304 -10.75 -0.53 -6.19
N THR A 305 -9.78 -1.44 -5.99
CA THR A 305 -8.37 -1.19 -6.29
C THR A 305 -8.15 -0.99 -7.79
N GLN A 306 -7.74 0.22 -8.18
CA GLN A 306 -7.41 0.58 -9.56
C GLN A 306 -5.91 0.37 -9.85
N TYR A 307 -5.49 0.57 -11.11
CA TYR A 307 -4.08 0.78 -11.39
C TYR A 307 -3.55 2.01 -10.65
N LEU A 308 -2.24 2.02 -10.40
CA LEU A 308 -1.54 3.12 -9.74
C LEU A 308 -0.37 3.59 -10.59
N GLY A 309 -0.24 4.90 -10.79
CA GLY A 309 0.85 5.55 -11.53
C GLY A 309 2.09 5.78 -10.67
N GLY A 310 2.56 4.72 -10.02
CA GLY A 310 3.64 4.75 -9.04
C GLY A 310 3.13 4.80 -7.60
N GLY A 311 3.88 4.18 -6.69
CA GLY A 311 3.56 4.12 -5.27
C GLY A 311 4.79 4.27 -4.40
N PHE A 312 5.83 3.45 -4.63
CA PHE A 312 7.12 3.50 -3.93
C PHE A 312 7.05 3.50 -2.39
N GLY A 313 5.90 3.12 -1.80
CA GLY A 313 5.62 3.24 -0.36
C GLY A 313 4.58 4.31 -0.03
N ARG A 314 4.48 5.40 -0.81
CA ARG A 314 3.54 6.52 -0.61
C ARG A 314 2.08 6.08 -0.53
N ARG A 315 1.68 5.17 -1.41
CA ARG A 315 0.29 4.67 -1.51
C ARG A 315 -0.07 3.60 -0.47
N SER A 316 0.81 3.38 0.51
CA SER A 316 0.47 2.62 1.73
C SER A 316 -0.05 3.52 2.86
N ALA A 317 0.24 4.82 2.80
CA ALA A 317 -0.42 5.81 3.63
C ALA A 317 -1.89 5.94 3.20
N LEU A 318 -2.73 6.41 4.13
CA LEU A 318 -4.18 6.42 3.98
C LEU A 318 -4.77 7.84 3.94
N ASP A 319 -3.94 8.88 4.02
CA ASP A 319 -4.35 10.29 4.09
C ASP A 319 -5.31 10.68 2.96
N PHE A 320 -4.96 10.36 1.71
CA PHE A 320 -5.79 10.69 0.55
C PHE A 320 -7.11 9.90 0.51
N VAL A 321 -7.17 8.72 1.13
CA VAL A 321 -8.43 7.95 1.28
C VAL A 321 -9.29 8.58 2.36
N VAL A 322 -8.69 8.94 3.50
CA VAL A 322 -9.39 9.65 4.60
C VAL A 322 -10.02 10.93 4.07
N ASP A 323 -9.25 11.74 3.35
CA ASP A 323 -9.72 12.99 2.74
C ASP A 323 -10.93 12.76 1.80
N ALA A 324 -10.85 11.74 0.94
CA ALA A 324 -11.94 11.45 0.01
C ALA A 324 -13.21 10.99 0.74
N VAL A 325 -13.09 10.13 1.76
CA VAL A 325 -14.23 9.63 2.53
C VAL A 325 -14.86 10.74 3.37
N GLU A 326 -14.06 11.58 4.02
CA GLU A 326 -14.54 12.74 4.79
C GLU A 326 -15.26 13.74 3.88
N ALA A 327 -14.67 14.07 2.73
CA ALA A 327 -15.29 14.97 1.76
C ALA A 327 -16.59 14.40 1.20
N ALA A 328 -16.61 13.13 0.78
CA ALA A 328 -17.82 12.47 0.28
C ALA A 328 -18.93 12.41 1.35
N LYS A 329 -18.58 12.13 2.61
CA LYS A 329 -19.51 12.14 3.74
C LYS A 329 -20.09 13.52 3.99
N ALA A 330 -19.29 14.58 3.85
CA ALA A 330 -19.71 15.96 4.10
C ALA A 330 -20.77 16.47 3.11
N VAL A 331 -20.78 15.96 1.87
CA VAL A 331 -21.72 16.42 0.83
C VAL A 331 -22.71 15.36 0.33
N GLY A 332 -22.63 14.12 0.82
CA GLY A 332 -23.58 13.04 0.50
C GLY A 332 -23.58 12.61 -0.97
N ARG A 333 -22.51 12.87 -1.72
CA ARG A 333 -22.37 12.53 -3.15
C ARG A 333 -20.98 11.96 -3.44
N PRO A 334 -20.74 11.30 -4.60
CA PRO A 334 -19.41 10.82 -4.91
C PRO A 334 -18.43 11.99 -5.03
N VAL A 335 -17.28 11.91 -4.36
CA VAL A 335 -16.24 12.95 -4.37
C VAL A 335 -14.91 12.31 -4.73
N LYS A 336 -14.21 12.91 -5.71
CA LYS A 336 -12.81 12.63 -6.02
C LYS A 336 -11.93 13.68 -5.38
N VAL A 337 -11.07 13.26 -4.46
CA VAL A 337 -9.94 14.07 -4.01
C VAL A 337 -8.79 13.89 -5.00
N LEU A 338 -8.19 15.01 -5.39
CA LEU A 338 -7.02 15.05 -6.25
C LEU A 338 -6.02 16.07 -5.69
N TYR A 339 -4.81 15.61 -5.42
CA TYR A 339 -3.73 16.51 -5.01
C TYR A 339 -3.14 17.19 -6.24
N SER A 340 -2.69 18.44 -6.08
CA SER A 340 -1.78 19.02 -7.06
C SER A 340 -0.39 18.37 -6.95
N ARG A 341 0.47 18.58 -7.95
CA ARG A 341 1.84 18.07 -7.90
C ARG A 341 2.61 18.66 -6.71
N GLU A 342 2.47 19.95 -6.49
CA GLU A 342 3.12 20.70 -5.41
C GLU A 342 2.64 20.17 -4.04
N GLU A 343 1.33 19.95 -3.92
CA GLU A 343 0.74 19.38 -2.72
C GLU A 343 1.23 17.95 -2.45
N ASP A 344 1.36 17.10 -3.48
CA ASP A 344 1.87 15.73 -3.33
C ASP A 344 3.30 15.70 -2.76
N PHE A 345 4.13 16.68 -3.15
CA PHE A 345 5.46 16.88 -2.59
C PHE A 345 5.45 17.54 -1.21
N ALA A 346 4.42 18.33 -0.86
CA ALA A 346 4.30 19.00 0.43
C ALA A 346 3.55 18.19 1.51
N ALA A 347 2.81 17.14 1.13
CA ALA A 347 1.86 16.41 1.97
C ALA A 347 2.47 15.61 3.16
N GLY A 348 3.74 15.78 3.51
CA GLY A 348 4.28 15.31 4.80
C GLY A 348 4.62 13.83 4.93
N PHE A 349 4.40 13.01 3.89
CA PHE A 349 4.70 11.57 3.91
C PHE A 349 5.91 11.25 3.03
N TYR A 350 7.09 11.34 3.63
CA TYR A 350 8.38 11.07 3.01
C TYR A 350 8.98 9.74 3.50
N ARG A 351 9.91 9.17 2.74
CA ARG A 351 10.89 8.26 3.34
C ARG A 351 11.64 9.04 4.44
N PRO A 352 11.76 8.50 5.67
CA PRO A 352 12.37 9.24 6.76
C PRO A 352 13.82 9.60 6.45
N ALA A 353 14.25 10.77 6.92
CA ALA A 353 15.66 11.12 7.01
C ALA A 353 16.37 10.17 7.98
N ASN A 354 17.66 9.97 7.77
CA ASN A 354 18.47 9.04 8.55
C ASN A 354 19.88 9.60 8.74
N ALA A 355 20.45 9.38 9.92
CA ALA A 355 21.89 9.47 10.15
C ALA A 355 22.41 8.10 10.60
N SER A 356 23.52 7.67 10.02
CA SER A 356 24.13 6.37 10.31
C SER A 356 25.63 6.54 10.51
N ARG A 357 26.15 6.09 11.65
CA ARG A 357 27.59 6.08 11.94
C ARG A 357 28.11 4.66 11.87
N VAL A 358 29.12 4.45 11.03
CA VAL A 358 29.85 3.20 10.91
C VAL A 358 31.26 3.42 11.45
N GLN A 359 31.64 2.58 12.39
CA GLN A 359 32.99 2.48 12.95
C GLN A 359 33.54 1.10 12.63
N ALA A 360 34.76 1.04 12.11
CA ALA A 360 35.45 -0.20 11.82
C ALA A 360 36.90 -0.16 12.28
N VAL A 361 37.39 -1.30 12.76
CA VAL A 361 38.82 -1.55 12.95
C VAL A 361 39.27 -2.44 11.81
N LEU A 362 40.37 -2.10 11.15
CA LEU A 362 40.91 -2.89 10.05
C LEU A 362 42.09 -3.74 10.52
N ASP A 363 42.15 -4.98 10.02
CA ASP A 363 43.34 -5.83 10.16
C ASP A 363 44.47 -5.40 9.21
N GLU A 364 45.59 -6.11 9.24
CA GLU A 364 46.77 -5.85 8.40
C GLU A 364 46.45 -5.89 6.89
N ARG A 365 45.51 -6.75 6.49
CA ARG A 365 45.05 -6.93 5.10
C ARG A 365 44.03 -5.88 4.67
N GLY A 366 43.61 -5.00 5.58
CA GLY A 366 42.60 -3.98 5.33
C GLY A 366 41.16 -4.49 5.45
N MET A 367 40.94 -5.69 6.00
CA MET A 367 39.61 -6.24 6.23
C MET A 367 39.06 -5.82 7.59
N PRO A 368 37.73 -5.61 7.75
CA PRO A 368 37.16 -5.25 9.04
C PRO A 368 37.30 -6.38 10.07
N SER A 369 38.00 -6.11 11.18
CA SER A 369 38.09 -6.98 12.36
C SER A 369 37.09 -6.60 13.46
N ALA A 370 36.58 -5.36 13.43
CA ALA A 370 35.43 -4.93 14.22
C ALA A 370 34.52 -4.04 13.37
N TRP A 371 33.21 -4.11 13.63
CA TRP A 371 32.19 -3.31 12.97
C TRP A 371 31.13 -2.86 13.99
N ILE A 372 30.96 -1.55 14.16
CA ILE A 372 29.92 -0.95 15.00
C ILE A 372 29.10 -0.02 14.12
N HIS A 373 27.78 -0.22 14.08
CA HIS A 373 26.87 0.58 13.27
C HIS A 373 25.76 1.14 14.16
N ARG A 374 25.72 2.47 14.30
CA ARG A 374 24.64 3.22 14.97
C ARG A 374 23.76 3.90 13.95
N ILE A 375 22.45 3.87 14.18
CA ILE A 375 21.44 4.41 13.27
C ILE A 375 20.48 5.27 14.09
N ALA A 376 20.32 6.52 13.67
CA ALA A 376 19.27 7.41 14.13
C ALA A 376 18.28 7.61 12.99
N VAL A 377 17.02 7.25 13.22
CA VAL A 377 15.95 7.34 12.21
C VAL A 377 14.58 7.39 12.89
N PRO A 378 13.63 8.21 12.40
CA PRO A 378 12.23 8.11 12.80
C PRO A 378 11.65 6.74 12.43
N SER A 379 11.03 6.05 13.39
CA SER A 379 10.48 4.71 13.15
C SER A 379 9.24 4.73 12.25
N VAL A 380 9.28 3.93 11.19
CA VAL A 380 8.15 3.69 10.28
C VAL A 380 7.16 2.72 10.92
N PHE A 381 7.66 1.69 11.61
CA PHE A 381 6.83 0.66 12.23
C PHE A 381 6.14 1.16 13.50
N ALA A 382 6.77 1.99 14.32
CA ALA A 382 6.10 2.60 15.47
C ALA A 382 4.86 3.40 15.04
N LYS A 383 4.95 4.12 13.91
CA LYS A 383 3.83 4.88 13.33
C LYS A 383 2.74 3.96 12.75
N SER A 384 3.13 2.96 11.97
CA SER A 384 2.20 2.26 11.06
C SER A 384 1.77 0.89 11.57
N PHE A 385 2.62 0.23 12.35
CA PHE A 385 2.44 -1.14 12.85
C PHE A 385 3.06 -1.29 14.25
N PRO A 386 2.64 -0.52 15.27
CA PRO A 386 3.30 -0.50 16.58
C PRO A 386 3.37 -1.88 17.23
N ALA A 387 2.35 -2.72 17.06
CA ALA A 387 2.32 -4.10 17.55
C ALA A 387 3.40 -5.03 16.94
N ARG A 388 4.11 -4.59 15.90
CA ARG A 388 5.23 -5.32 15.28
C ARG A 388 6.60 -4.86 15.75
N MET A 389 6.69 -3.78 16.52
CA MET A 389 7.92 -3.37 17.18
C MET A 389 8.27 -4.40 18.25
N LYS A 390 9.55 -4.77 18.35
CA LYS A 390 10.05 -5.65 19.42
C LYS A 390 11.18 -4.93 20.13
N ASN A 391 11.09 -4.81 21.47
CA ASN A 391 12.10 -4.15 22.30
C ASN A 391 12.46 -2.73 21.82
N GLY A 392 11.49 -2.00 21.26
CA GLY A 392 11.72 -0.66 20.70
C GLY A 392 12.49 -0.62 19.37
N ILE A 393 12.84 -1.76 18.78
CA ILE A 393 13.59 -1.84 17.51
C ILE A 393 12.62 -1.81 16.33
N ASP A 394 12.85 -0.89 15.39
CA ASP A 394 12.18 -0.88 14.10
C ASP A 394 12.88 -1.88 13.16
N PRO A 395 12.19 -2.96 12.73
CA PRO A 395 12.80 -3.96 11.86
C PRO A 395 13.21 -3.40 10.48
N ALA A 396 12.58 -2.33 10.00
CA ALA A 396 12.97 -1.68 8.75
C ALA A 396 14.24 -0.83 8.91
N ALA A 397 14.49 -0.27 10.10
CA ALA A 397 15.70 0.52 10.36
C ALA A 397 16.96 -0.35 10.39
N VAL A 398 16.83 -1.62 10.74
CA VAL A 398 17.95 -2.56 10.94
C VAL A 398 17.97 -3.70 9.93
N GLU A 399 17.13 -3.63 8.89
CA GLU A 399 17.06 -4.62 7.81
C GLU A 399 18.41 -4.70 7.09
N GLY A 400 18.90 -5.92 6.84
CA GLY A 400 20.20 -6.15 6.19
C GLY A 400 21.42 -6.05 7.13
N LEU A 401 21.27 -5.48 8.33
CA LEU A 401 22.34 -5.42 9.33
C LEU A 401 22.21 -6.51 10.40
N THR A 402 20.97 -6.75 10.82
CA THR A 402 20.66 -7.74 11.87
C THR A 402 20.36 -9.11 11.30
N THR A 403 19.98 -9.18 10.03
CA THR A 403 19.71 -10.41 9.30
C THR A 403 20.92 -10.75 8.42
N ALA A 404 22.02 -11.18 9.03
CA ALA A 404 23.03 -11.89 8.24
C ALA A 404 22.40 -13.23 7.79
N LYS A 405 22.56 -13.56 6.52
CA LYS A 405 22.32 -14.92 6.04
C LYS A 405 23.53 -15.78 6.36
#